data_AF-A0A7X2MH78-F1
#
_entry.id   AF-A0A7X2MH78-F1
#
_cell.length_a   1.000
_cell.length_b   1.000
_cell.length_c   1.000
_cell.angle_alpha   90.00
_cell.angle_beta   90.00
_cell.angle_gamma   90.00
#
_symmetry.space_group_name_H-M   'P 1'
#
loop_
_entity.id
_entity.type
_entity.pdbx_description
1 polymer ?
#
loop_
_entity_poly.entity_id
_entity_poly.type
_entity_poly.pdbx_seq_one_letter_code
_entity_poly.pdbx_strand_id
1 'polypeptide(L)'
;MDLIIPKDYDPKLSIRETQEAIRYIRETFQDEFGKEMGLNRVSAPMYVEKSSGINDNLNGYEKPVSFTMKDMPGETIEVVHSLAKWK
;
A
#
# COMPACT_ATOMS: atom_id res chain seq x y z
N MET A 1 -14.49 9.63 -15.29
CA MET A 1 -15.10 8.56 -14.48
C MET A 1 -16.19 9.21 -13.68
N ASP A 2 -17.43 8.79 -13.90
CA ASP A 2 -18.57 9.36 -13.20
C ASP A 2 -18.67 8.74 -11.81
N LEU A 3 -18.85 9.58 -10.80
CA LEU A 3 -19.07 9.14 -9.43
C LEU A 3 -20.44 8.44 -9.37
N ILE A 4 -20.44 7.13 -9.11
CA ILE A 4 -21.66 6.35 -8.93
C ILE A 4 -22.02 6.36 -7.44
N ILE A 5 -23.13 7.02 -7.09
CA ILE A 5 -23.70 7.01 -5.74
C ILE A 5 -24.92 6.07 -5.74
N PRO A 6 -24.98 5.05 -4.86
CA PRO A 6 -26.13 4.17 -4.76
C PRO A 6 -27.44 4.93 -4.53
N LYS A 7 -28.54 4.43 -5.11
CA LYS A 7 -29.88 4.91 -4.80
C LYS A 7 -30.12 4.64 -3.31
N ASP A 8 -30.39 5.69 -2.54
CA ASP A 8 -30.58 5.67 -1.08
C ASP A 8 -29.29 5.59 -0.24
N TYR A 9 -28.14 5.98 -0.78
CA TYR A 9 -26.93 6.18 0.04
C TYR A 9 -27.11 7.37 1.00
N ASP A 10 -27.09 7.08 2.29
CA ASP A 10 -27.15 8.06 3.38
C ASP A 10 -25.85 8.00 4.20
N PRO A 11 -24.88 8.90 3.97
CA PRO A 11 -23.62 8.90 4.70
C PRO A 11 -23.86 9.22 6.18
N LYS A 12 -23.55 8.26 7.06
CA LYS A 12 -23.71 8.43 8.52
C LYS A 12 -22.68 9.37 9.14
N LEU A 13 -21.60 9.64 8.41
CA LEU A 13 -20.51 10.52 8.82
C LEU A 13 -20.34 11.59 7.75
N SER A 14 -20.03 12.82 8.18
CA SER A 14 -19.51 13.83 7.28
C SER A 14 -18.19 13.38 6.66
N ILE A 15 -17.73 14.08 5.61
CA ILE A 15 -16.44 13.80 4.98
C ILE A 15 -15.31 13.87 6.02
N ARG A 16 -15.34 14.89 6.89
CA ARG A 16 -14.32 15.07 7.92
C ARG A 16 -14.33 13.92 8.94
N GLU A 17 -15.51 13.59 9.46
CA GLU A 17 -15.66 12.48 10.41
C GLU A 17 -15.25 11.13 9.78
N THR A 18 -15.51 10.95 8.48
CA THR A 18 -15.06 9.76 7.74
C THR A 18 -13.54 9.68 7.69
N GLN A 19 -12.83 10.79 7.44
CA GLN A 19 -11.37 10.82 7.47
C GLN A 19 -10.82 10.56 8.88
N GLU A 20 -11.44 11.12 9.91
CA GLU A 20 -11.10 10.88 11.31
C GLU A 20 -11.29 9.39 11.68
N ALA A 21 -12.40 8.79 11.25
CA ALA A 21 -12.70 7.38 11.47
C ALA A 21 -11.72 6.44 10.73
N ILE A 22 -11.35 6.75 9.48
CA ILE A 22 -10.33 6.00 8.73
C ILE A 22 -9.00 6.03 9.49
N ARG A 23 -8.58 7.21 9.96
CA ARG A 23 -7.35 7.35 10.73
C ARG A 23 -7.42 6.55 12.02
N TYR A 24 -8.49 6.71 12.79
CA TYR A 24 -8.69 6.02 14.06
C TYR A 24 -8.58 4.50 13.92
N ILE A 25 -9.28 3.90 12.96
CA ILE A 25 -9.25 2.44 12.75
C ILE A 25 -7.84 1.98 12.34
N ARG A 26 -7.17 2.71 11.45
CA ARG A 26 -5.82 2.34 10.97
C ARG A 26 -4.77 2.41 12.07
N GLU A 27 -4.76 3.48 12.86
CA GLU A 27 -3.79 3.67 13.95
C GLU A 27 -4.04 2.64 15.06
N THR A 28 -5.30 2.51 15.50
CA THR A 28 -5.66 1.58 16.58
C THR A 28 -5.35 0.13 16.22
N PHE A 29 -5.72 -0.32 15.01
CA PHE A 29 -5.44 -1.70 14.60
C PHE A 29 -3.93 -1.98 14.51
N GLN A 30 -3.15 -1.03 13.98
CA GLN A 30 -1.70 -1.18 13.88
C GLN A 30 -1.06 -1.36 15.27
N ASP A 31 -1.46 -0.52 16.24
CA ASP A 31 -0.87 -0.51 17.57
C ASP A 31 -1.25 -1.78 18.37
N GLU A 32 -2.53 -2.16 18.35
CA GLU A 32 -2.99 -3.39 19.03
C GLU A 32 -2.41 -4.65 18.37
N PHE A 33 -2.39 -4.73 17.04
CA PHE A 33 -1.80 -5.87 16.33
C PHE A 33 -0.30 -6.00 16.61
N GLY A 34 0.43 -4.88 16.65
CA GLY A 34 1.84 -4.85 16.99
C GLY A 34 2.12 -5.37 18.40
N LYS A 35 1.31 -4.94 19.38
CA LYS A 35 1.42 -5.37 20.77
C LYS A 35 1.13 -6.86 20.93
N GLU A 36 0.03 -7.37 20.39
CA GLU A 36 -0.38 -8.77 20.55
C GLU A 36 0.57 -9.74 19.84
N MET A 37 1.16 -9.33 18.71
CA MET A 37 2.07 -10.17 17.93
C MET A 37 3.56 -9.94 18.25
N GLY A 38 3.89 -8.99 19.12
CA GLY A 38 5.28 -8.63 19.43
C GLY A 38 6.04 -8.03 18.25
N LEU A 39 5.37 -7.30 17.38
CA LEU A 39 5.94 -6.73 16.15
C LEU A 39 6.29 -5.25 16.34
N ASN A 40 7.44 -4.85 15.79
CA ASN A 40 7.83 -3.45 15.69
C ASN A 40 7.51 -2.91 14.30
N ARG A 41 6.98 -1.68 14.25
CA ARG A 41 6.77 -0.98 12.98
C ARG A 41 8.11 -0.60 12.36
N VAL A 42 8.27 -0.91 11.07
CA VAL A 42 9.45 -0.57 10.26
C VAL A 42 9.04 0.19 9.00
N SER A 43 9.91 1.08 8.53
CA SER A 43 9.73 1.75 7.24
C SER A 43 10.00 0.77 6.10
N ALA A 44 9.11 0.73 5.11
CA ALA A 44 9.21 -0.18 3.99
C ALA A 44 9.44 0.56 2.65
N PRO A 45 10.10 -0.07 1.66
CA PRO A 45 10.28 0.52 0.34
C PRO A 45 8.95 0.60 -0.41
N MET A 46 8.73 1.72 -1.11
CA MET A 46 7.62 1.88 -2.06
C MET A 46 7.99 1.41 -3.46
N TYR A 47 9.29 1.40 -3.77
CA TYR A 47 9.85 1.06 -5.06
C TYR A 47 11.10 0.21 -4.88
N VAL A 48 11.35 -0.70 -5.82
CA VAL A 48 12.51 -1.59 -5.81
C VAL A 48 13.05 -1.75 -7.23
N GLU A 49 14.34 -2.00 -7.37
CA GLU A 49 14.92 -2.36 -8.66
C GLU A 49 14.38 -3.71 -9.12
N LYS A 50 13.96 -3.85 -10.37
CA LYS A 50 13.47 -5.11 -10.92
C LYS A 50 14.50 -6.25 -10.77
N SER A 51 15.77 -5.93 -10.96
CA SER A 51 16.91 -6.85 -10.87
C SER A 51 17.13 -7.41 -9.46
N SER A 52 16.67 -6.72 -8.41
CA SER A 52 16.87 -7.11 -7.01
C SER A 52 16.12 -8.39 -6.62
N GLY A 53 15.04 -8.75 -7.33
CA GLY A 53 14.23 -9.93 -7.04
C GLY A 53 13.37 -9.85 -5.77
N ILE A 54 13.43 -8.75 -5.01
CA ILE A 54 12.68 -8.58 -3.74
C ILE A 54 11.22 -8.17 -3.95
N ASN A 55 10.82 -7.79 -5.16
CA ASN A 55 9.41 -7.55 -5.47
C ASN A 55 8.64 -8.87 -5.51
N ASP A 56 7.40 -8.85 -5.03
CA ASP A 56 6.50 -9.99 -5.11
C ASP A 56 5.89 -10.09 -6.52
N ASN A 57 6.05 -11.25 -7.14
CA ASN A 57 5.55 -11.51 -8.49
C ASN A 57 4.13 -12.06 -8.50
N LEU A 58 3.49 -12.22 -7.33
CA LEU A 58 2.15 -12.79 -7.19
C LEU A 58 2.07 -14.16 -7.91
N ASN A 59 1.21 -14.29 -8.91
CA ASN A 59 1.07 -15.53 -9.71
C ASN A 59 2.00 -15.55 -10.94
N GLY A 60 2.77 -14.49 -11.16
CA GLY A 60 3.72 -14.35 -12.27
C GLY A 60 3.10 -13.87 -13.59
N TYR A 61 1.79 -13.64 -13.64
CA TYR A 61 1.12 -13.05 -14.82
C TYR A 61 0.88 -11.55 -14.66
N GLU A 62 0.71 -11.09 -13.41
CA GLU A 62 0.52 -9.68 -13.08
C GLU A 62 1.80 -8.89 -13.38
N LYS A 63 1.65 -7.73 -14.04
CA LYS A 63 2.78 -6.87 -14.38
C LYS A 63 2.88 -5.72 -13.37
N PRO A 64 4.01 -5.56 -12.68
CA PRO A 64 4.21 -4.41 -11.82
C PRO A 64 4.27 -3.12 -12.61
N VAL A 65 3.78 -2.05 -11.99
CA VAL A 65 3.96 -0.69 -12.50
C VAL A 65 5.45 -0.39 -12.47
N SER A 66 6.03 -0.08 -13.62
CA SER A 66 7.47 0.09 -13.81
C SER A 66 7.80 1.43 -14.45
N PHE A 67 8.97 1.97 -14.10
CA PHE A 67 9.46 3.26 -14.60
C PHE A 67 10.99 3.30 -14.55
N THR A 68 11.56 4.31 -15.21
CA THR A 68 13.00 4.63 -15.14
C THR A 68 13.21 5.82 -14.22
N MET A 69 14.36 5.87 -13.53
CA MET A 69 14.76 7.02 -12.73
C MET A 69 15.93 7.74 -13.39
N LYS A 70 15.86 9.06 -13.44
CA LYS A 70 16.93 9.89 -14.03
C LYS A 70 18.29 9.63 -13.38
N ASP A 71 18.30 9.42 -12.07
CA ASP A 71 19.51 9.22 -11.28
C ASP A 71 19.99 7.75 -11.30
N MET A 72 19.26 6.84 -11.96
CA MET A 72 19.60 5.42 -12.12
C MET A 72 19.45 5.01 -13.59
N PRO A 73 20.32 5.50 -14.49
CA PRO A 73 20.21 5.25 -15.92
C PRO A 73 20.41 3.77 -16.23
N GLY A 74 19.51 3.21 -17.05
CA GLY A 74 19.54 1.79 -17.43
C GLY A 74 18.79 0.85 -16.50
N GLU A 75 18.44 1.32 -15.29
CA GLU A 75 17.69 0.51 -14.33
C GLU A 75 16.18 0.64 -14.53
N THR A 76 15.49 -0.48 -14.30
CA THR A 76 14.02 -0.52 -14.23
C THR A 76 13.61 -0.60 -12.78
N ILE A 77 12.85 0.39 -12.33
CA ILE A 77 12.28 0.44 -10.99
C ILE A 77 10.83 0.00 -11.06
N GLU A 78 10.40 -0.78 -10.08
CA GLU A 78 9.05 -1.30 -9.97
C GLU A 78 8.39 -0.80 -8.68
N VAL A 79 7.11 -0.43 -8.78
CA VAL A 79 6.25 -0.25 -7.61
C VAL A 79 6.03 -1.61 -6.97
N VAL A 80 6.21 -1.67 -5.65
CA VAL A 80 6.05 -2.90 -4.89
C VAL A 80 4.60 -3.39 -4.95
N HIS A 81 4.38 -4.65 -5.35
CA HIS A 81 3.07 -5.29 -5.22
C HIS A 81 2.78 -5.66 -3.77
N SER A 82 3.77 -6.29 -3.12
CA SER A 82 3.73 -6.69 -1.73
C SER A 82 5.16 -6.81 -1.20
N LEU A 83 5.31 -6.72 0.12
CA LEU A 83 6.60 -6.87 0.81
C LEU A 83 6.88 -8.32 1.24
N ALA A 84 6.23 -9.32 0.62
CA ALA A 84 6.31 -10.72 1.07
C ALA A 84 7.73 -11.28 1.05
N LYS A 85 8.57 -10.90 0.07
CA LYS A 85 9.97 -11.34 -0.01
C LYS A 85 10.96 -10.40 0.70
N TRP A 86 10.51 -9.20 1.08
CA TRP A 86 11.34 -8.19 1.74
C TRP A 86 11.38 -8.37 3.26
N LYS A 87 10.25 -8.74 3.86
CA LYS A 87 10.13 -9.03 5.30
C LYS A 87 10.82 -10.34 5.65
#